data_AF-A0A7J3IFQ0-F1
#
_entry.id   AF-A0A7J3IFQ0-F1
#
_cell.length_a   1.000
_cell.length_b   1.000
_cell.length_c   1.000
_cell.angle_alpha   90.00
_cell.angle_beta   90.00
_cell.angle_gamma   90.00
#
_symmetry.space_group_name_H-M   'P 1'
#
loop_
_entity.id
_entity.type
_entity.pdbx_description
1 polymer ?
#
loop_
_entity_poly.entity_id
_entity_poly.type
_entity_poly.pdbx_seq_one_letter_code
_entity_poly.pdbx_strand_id
1 'polypeptide(L)'
;GACHLRGLSMLPARGILLPEIGLNEKLDGFRIEGKAHVVKVMQDVCRVVDALGVCKFVYLFGRVSLNILAKLYAAVTGWEASLQDLIRAGERIWMLQRLFNVRMGISRKDDVLPSRFIEEPMADGAAKGQTVNLEPMLKEYYVERGLDEEGRPKKEKMLELGLDFAIKYVNW
;
A
#
# COMPACT_ATOMS: atom_id res chain seq x y z
N GLY A 1 -9.07 7.21 -4.46
CA GLY A 1 -8.75 8.60 -4.09
C GLY A 1 -8.18 8.67 -2.68
N ALA A 2 -7.99 9.89 -2.17
CA ALA A 2 -7.34 10.16 -0.89
C ALA A 2 -8.06 9.50 0.29
N CYS A 3 -7.43 8.52 0.93
CA CYS A 3 -7.98 7.85 2.10
C CYS A 3 -6.85 7.24 2.93
N HIS A 4 -6.72 7.71 4.18
CA HIS A 4 -5.67 7.25 5.08
C HIS A 4 -5.86 5.77 5.49
N LEU A 5 -7.11 5.27 5.54
CA LEU A 5 -7.44 3.89 5.89
C LEU A 5 -7.03 2.85 4.84
N ARG A 6 -6.66 3.29 3.62
CA ARG A 6 -6.26 2.38 2.53
C ARG A 6 -4.80 1.95 2.62
N GLY A 7 -3.99 2.65 3.39
CA GLY A 7 -2.58 2.35 3.55
C GLY A 7 -2.10 2.45 4.99
N LEU A 8 -2.57 3.39 5.81
CA LEU A 8 -2.12 3.57 7.19
C LEU A 8 -0.59 3.57 7.37
N SER A 9 0.15 3.98 6.34
CA SER A 9 1.62 3.99 6.32
C SER A 9 2.24 4.99 7.29
N MET A 10 1.43 5.89 7.85
CA MET A 10 1.85 6.78 8.94
C MET A 10 2.12 6.04 10.26
N LEU A 11 1.60 4.82 10.44
CA LEU A 11 1.74 4.07 11.69
C LEU A 11 3.21 3.66 11.96
N PRO A 12 3.94 3.04 11.00
CA PRO A 12 5.38 2.83 11.13
C PRO A 12 6.19 4.11 11.36
N ALA A 13 5.85 5.21 10.67
CA ALA A 13 6.51 6.51 10.89
C ALA A 13 6.26 7.08 12.30
N ARG A 14 5.15 6.71 12.93
CA ARG A 14 4.82 7.06 14.32
C ARG A 14 5.35 6.06 15.35
N GLY A 15 6.12 5.05 14.93
CA GLY A 15 6.73 4.06 15.81
C GLY A 15 5.83 2.88 16.17
N ILE A 16 4.72 2.68 15.46
CA ILE A 16 3.95 1.43 15.53
C ILE A 16 4.55 0.46 14.51
N LEU A 17 5.39 -0.44 15.00
CA LEU A 17 6.14 -1.40 14.20
C LEU A 17 5.33 -2.68 13.97
N LEU A 18 5.58 -3.35 12.85
CA LEU A 18 4.93 -4.60 12.47
C LEU A 18 6.02 -5.59 12.00
N PRO A 19 6.74 -6.23 12.94
CA PRO A 19 7.86 -7.11 12.61
C PRO A 19 7.50 -8.30 11.73
N GLU A 20 6.25 -8.77 11.85
CA GLU A 20 5.68 -9.92 11.15
C GLU A 20 5.64 -9.75 9.62
N ILE A 21 5.72 -8.49 9.18
CA ILE A 21 5.72 -8.07 7.78
C ILE A 21 6.99 -7.29 7.42
N GLY A 22 8.05 -7.43 8.23
CA GLY A 22 9.37 -6.83 7.98
C GLY A 22 9.50 -5.36 8.36
N LEU A 23 8.47 -4.75 8.97
CA LEU A 23 8.52 -3.34 9.37
C LEU A 23 9.04 -3.19 10.81
N ASN A 24 10.37 -3.37 10.94
CA ASN A 24 11.08 -3.46 12.21
C ASN A 24 11.61 -2.13 12.77
N GLU A 25 11.68 -1.08 11.94
CA GLU A 25 12.31 0.17 12.31
C GLU A 25 11.35 1.34 12.11
N LYS A 26 11.47 2.35 12.99
CA LYS A 26 10.70 3.58 12.86
C LYS A 26 11.22 4.34 11.65
N LEU A 27 10.31 4.62 10.71
CA LEU A 27 10.63 5.41 9.54
C LEU A 27 10.73 6.90 9.90
N ASP A 28 11.77 7.56 9.38
CA ASP A 28 11.84 9.02 9.43
C ASP A 28 10.78 9.63 8.51
N GLY A 29 9.89 10.44 9.10
CA GLY A 29 8.80 11.11 8.38
C GLY A 29 9.29 12.13 7.35
N PHE A 30 10.54 12.60 7.42
CA PHE A 30 11.09 13.64 6.54
C PHE A 30 11.98 13.10 5.42
N ARG A 31 12.39 11.84 5.46
CA ARG A 31 13.21 11.20 4.40
C ARG A 31 12.35 10.55 3.33
N ILE A 32 12.86 10.34 2.13
CA ILE A 32 12.09 9.72 1.04
C ILE A 32 12.31 8.21 1.05
N GLU A 33 13.55 7.82 1.29
CA GLU A 33 14.06 6.47 1.17
C GLU A 33 13.28 5.49 2.06
N GLY A 34 12.94 4.32 1.51
CA GLY A 34 12.22 3.26 2.23
C GLY A 34 10.71 3.49 2.40
N LYS A 35 10.19 4.70 2.16
CA LYS A 35 8.74 4.97 2.24
C LYS A 35 7.92 4.16 1.24
N ALA A 36 8.43 3.97 0.03
CA ALA A 36 7.75 3.20 -1.01
C ALA A 36 7.40 1.79 -0.53
N HIS A 37 8.39 1.08 0.04
CA HIS A 37 8.22 -0.27 0.59
C HIS A 37 7.19 -0.30 1.72
N VAL A 38 7.30 0.62 2.69
CA VAL A 38 6.36 0.72 3.82
C VAL A 38 4.93 0.94 3.32
N VAL A 39 4.74 1.86 2.36
CA VAL A 39 3.42 2.14 1.78
C VAL A 39 2.87 0.91 1.05
N LYS A 40 3.69 0.24 0.25
CA LYS A 40 3.35 -0.98 -0.50
C LYS A 40 2.82 -2.07 0.44
N VAL A 41 3.64 -2.46 1.41
CA VAL A 41 3.34 -3.54 2.38
C VAL A 41 2.11 -3.20 3.21
N MET A 42 2.02 -1.98 3.73
CA MET A 42 0.89 -1.59 4.56
C MET A 42 -0.44 -1.53 3.79
N GLN A 43 -0.40 -1.11 2.52
CA GLN A 43 -1.58 -1.16 1.66
C GLN A 43 -2.04 -2.60 1.40
N ASP A 44 -1.11 -3.54 1.25
CA ASP A 44 -1.41 -4.97 1.04
C ASP A 44 -2.07 -5.57 2.28
N VAL A 45 -1.50 -5.33 3.46
CA VAL A 45 -2.11 -5.74 4.75
C VAL A 45 -3.48 -5.11 4.94
N CYS A 46 -3.65 -3.84 4.59
CA CYS A 46 -4.95 -3.18 4.66
C CYS A 46 -5.99 -3.85 3.76
N ARG A 47 -5.60 -4.38 2.58
CA ARG A 47 -6.50 -5.15 1.71
C ARG A 47 -6.88 -6.50 2.31
N VAL A 48 -5.95 -7.18 2.97
CA VAL A 48 -6.25 -8.43 3.70
C VAL A 48 -7.31 -8.18 4.76
N VAL A 49 -7.09 -7.20 5.62
CA VAL A 49 -8.02 -6.86 6.71
C VAL A 49 -9.39 -6.46 6.16
N ASP A 50 -9.43 -5.67 5.08
CA ASP A 50 -10.68 -5.30 4.40
C ASP A 50 -11.40 -6.54 3.83
N ALA A 51 -10.68 -7.46 3.20
CA ALA A 51 -11.26 -8.64 2.57
C ALA A 51 -11.77 -9.67 3.59
N LEU A 52 -11.11 -9.78 4.75
CA LEU A 52 -11.56 -10.62 5.87
C LEU A 52 -12.76 -10.02 6.62
N GLY A 53 -13.13 -8.76 6.34
CA GLY A 53 -14.25 -8.09 7.00
C GLY A 53 -14.01 -7.76 8.47
N VAL A 54 -12.75 -7.73 8.92
CA VAL A 54 -12.38 -7.47 10.32
C VAL A 54 -11.87 -6.03 10.50
N CYS A 55 -11.96 -5.52 11.73
CA CYS A 55 -11.61 -4.12 12.00
C CYS A 55 -10.09 -3.90 12.02
N LYS A 56 -9.60 -2.96 11.21
CA LYS A 56 -8.19 -2.53 11.21
C LYS A 56 -7.69 -2.05 12.57
N PHE A 57 -8.56 -1.51 13.42
CA PHE A 57 -8.14 -0.98 14.72
C PHE A 57 -7.64 -2.07 15.64
N VAL A 58 -8.21 -3.28 15.61
CA VAL A 58 -7.76 -4.40 16.44
C VAL A 58 -6.31 -4.76 16.13
N TYR A 59 -5.98 -4.87 14.85
CA TYR A 59 -4.67 -5.35 14.41
C TYR A 59 -3.62 -4.24 14.35
N LEU A 60 -3.96 -3.09 13.74
CA LEU A 60 -2.98 -2.04 13.45
C LEU A 60 -2.80 -1.03 14.59
N PHE A 61 -3.84 -0.81 15.42
CA PHE A 61 -3.77 0.11 16.57
C PHE A 61 -3.72 -0.65 17.90
N GLY A 62 -4.50 -1.71 18.04
CA GLY A 62 -4.53 -2.60 19.19
C GLY A 62 -3.36 -3.59 19.25
N ARG A 63 -2.52 -3.62 18.20
CA ARG A 63 -1.29 -4.43 18.11
C ARG A 63 -1.52 -5.92 18.32
N VAL A 64 -2.69 -6.41 17.91
CA VAL A 64 -2.92 -7.84 17.80
C VAL A 64 -2.08 -8.37 16.63
N SER A 65 -1.31 -9.42 16.91
CA SER A 65 -0.41 -10.07 15.94
C SER A 65 -1.11 -10.36 14.62
N LEU A 66 -0.50 -9.96 13.49
CA LEU A 66 -1.05 -10.26 12.17
C LEU A 66 -1.06 -11.76 11.86
N ASN A 67 -0.22 -12.56 12.52
CA ASN A 67 -0.21 -14.02 12.36
C ASN A 67 -1.54 -14.67 12.76
N ILE A 68 -2.35 -14.00 13.59
CA ILE A 68 -3.67 -14.54 13.95
C ILE A 68 -4.64 -14.52 12.76
N LEU A 69 -4.44 -13.63 11.78
CA LEU A 69 -5.33 -13.51 10.62
C LEU A 69 -5.36 -14.81 9.81
N ALA A 70 -4.20 -15.43 9.62
CA ALA A 70 -4.07 -16.74 8.97
C ALA A 70 -4.82 -17.84 9.73
N LYS A 71 -4.67 -17.87 11.06
CA LYS A 71 -5.36 -18.84 11.93
C LYS A 71 -6.87 -18.66 11.90
N LEU A 72 -7.34 -17.40 11.95
CA LEU A 72 -8.77 -17.08 11.86
C LEU A 72 -9.34 -17.48 10.51
N TYR A 73 -8.62 -17.20 9.43
CA TYR A 73 -9.00 -17.58 8.08
C TYR A 73 -9.16 -19.11 7.95
N ALA A 74 -8.17 -19.88 8.39
CA ALA A 74 -8.23 -21.35 8.35
C ALA A 74 -9.37 -21.90 9.23
N ALA A 75 -9.54 -21.37 10.44
CA ALA A 75 -10.59 -21.82 11.36
C ALA A 75 -12.02 -21.61 10.81
N VAL A 76 -12.24 -20.52 10.07
CA VAL A 76 -13.57 -20.17 9.51
C VAL A 76 -13.84 -20.86 8.18
N THR A 77 -12.83 -20.93 7.30
CA THR A 77 -13.00 -21.40 5.91
C THR A 77 -12.66 -22.87 5.72
N GLY A 78 -11.87 -23.46 6.62
CA GLY A 78 -11.25 -24.77 6.45
C GLY A 78 -10.08 -24.79 5.46
N TRP A 79 -9.62 -23.64 4.95
CA TRP A 79 -8.48 -23.55 4.03
C TRP A 79 -7.23 -23.05 4.72
N GLU A 80 -6.16 -23.83 4.66
CA GLU A 80 -4.87 -23.44 5.21
C GLU A 80 -4.23 -22.32 4.36
N ALA A 81 -3.71 -21.31 5.05
CA ALA A 81 -2.97 -20.21 4.45
C ALA A 81 -1.97 -19.66 5.47
N SER A 82 -0.79 -19.25 5.01
CA SER A 82 0.14 -18.47 5.83
C SER A 82 -0.20 -16.97 5.81
N LEU A 83 0.40 -16.20 6.72
CA LEU A 83 0.32 -14.73 6.67
C LEU A 83 0.83 -14.18 5.34
N GLN A 84 1.89 -14.78 4.78
CA GLN A 84 2.46 -14.35 3.50
C GLN A 84 1.51 -14.64 2.32
N ASP A 85 0.79 -15.76 2.35
CA ASP A 85 -0.24 -16.06 1.34
C ASP A 85 -1.36 -15.01 1.38
N LEU A 86 -1.81 -14.63 2.58
CA LEU A 86 -2.79 -13.57 2.76
C LEU A 86 -2.27 -12.23 2.23
N ILE A 87 -1.04 -11.83 2.58
CA ILE A 87 -0.45 -10.58 2.09
C ILE A 87 -0.32 -10.58 0.57
N ARG A 88 0.06 -11.71 -0.04
CA ARG A 88 0.09 -11.87 -1.50
C ARG A 88 -1.31 -11.73 -2.12
N ALA A 89 -2.35 -12.22 -1.45
CA ALA A 89 -3.74 -11.95 -1.87
C ALA A 89 -4.11 -10.47 -1.74
N GLY A 90 -3.62 -9.78 -0.69
CA GLY A 90 -3.75 -8.33 -0.54
C GLY A 90 -3.13 -7.54 -1.70
N GLU A 91 -1.91 -7.92 -2.11
CA GLU A 91 -1.23 -7.34 -3.28
C GLU A 91 -2.03 -7.57 -4.56
N ARG A 92 -2.57 -8.79 -4.77
CA ARG A 92 -3.45 -9.13 -5.89
C ARG A 92 -4.70 -8.24 -5.92
N ILE A 93 -5.35 -8.03 -4.79
CA ILE A 93 -6.53 -7.15 -4.67
C ILE A 93 -6.17 -5.71 -5.04
N TRP A 94 -5.05 -5.20 -4.52
CA TRP A 94 -4.60 -3.85 -4.84
C TRP A 94 -4.33 -3.69 -6.34
N MET A 95 -3.65 -4.67 -6.93
CA MET A 95 -3.30 -4.66 -8.34
C MET A 95 -4.53 -4.67 -9.24
N LEU A 96 -5.52 -5.51 -8.93
CA LEU A 96 -6.78 -5.56 -9.67
C LEU A 96 -7.56 -4.24 -9.56
N GLN A 97 -7.57 -3.60 -8.38
CA GLN A 97 -8.16 -2.27 -8.20
C GLN A 97 -7.45 -1.21 -9.03
N ARG A 98 -6.10 -1.23 -9.07
CA ARG A 98 -5.33 -0.30 -9.88
C ARG A 98 -5.61 -0.49 -11.37
N LEU A 99 -5.63 -1.74 -11.84
CA LEU A 99 -5.95 -2.07 -13.22
C LEU A 99 -7.35 -1.59 -13.62
N PHE A 100 -8.35 -1.80 -12.75
CA PHE A 100 -9.70 -1.28 -12.97
C PHE A 100 -9.69 0.26 -13.12
N ASN A 101 -9.02 0.97 -12.22
CA ASN A 101 -8.91 2.42 -12.29
C ASN A 101 -8.21 2.90 -13.56
N VAL A 102 -7.13 2.22 -13.97
CA VAL A 102 -6.42 2.51 -15.24
C VAL A 102 -7.34 2.33 -16.44
N ARG A 103 -8.14 1.26 -16.45
CA ARG A 103 -9.17 1.05 -17.49
C ARG A 103 -10.19 2.19 -17.51
N MET A 104 -10.50 2.79 -16.36
CA MET A 104 -11.39 3.95 -16.24
C MET A 104 -10.70 5.30 -16.51
N GLY A 105 -9.44 5.29 -16.95
CA GLY A 105 -8.71 6.49 -17.38
C GLY A 105 -7.82 7.13 -16.32
N ILE A 106 -7.63 6.49 -15.16
CA ILE A 106 -6.67 6.95 -14.15
C ILE A 106 -5.24 6.67 -14.64
N SER A 107 -4.37 7.67 -14.55
CA SER A 107 -2.94 7.53 -14.85
C SER A 107 -2.07 8.30 -13.86
N ARG A 108 -0.78 8.42 -14.16
CA ARG A 108 0.21 9.21 -13.41
C ARG A 108 -0.28 10.63 -13.07
N LYS A 109 -1.05 11.28 -13.96
CA LYS A 109 -1.58 12.63 -13.76
C LYS A 109 -2.54 12.76 -12.57
N ASP A 110 -3.15 11.66 -12.15
CA ASP A 110 -4.17 11.62 -11.10
C ASP A 110 -3.56 11.25 -9.73
N ASP A 111 -2.35 10.69 -9.71
CA ASP A 111 -1.60 10.39 -8.49
C ASP A 111 -0.89 11.67 -8.00
N VAL A 112 -1.67 12.63 -7.52
CA VAL A 112 -1.19 13.96 -7.09
C VAL A 112 -1.63 14.31 -5.67
N LEU A 113 -0.97 15.29 -5.06
CA LEU A 113 -1.42 15.96 -3.85
C LEU A 113 -1.95 17.36 -4.19
N PRO A 114 -2.88 17.92 -3.39
CA PRO A 114 -3.23 19.34 -3.48
C PRO A 114 -1.98 20.23 -3.41
N SER A 115 -1.94 21.31 -4.21
CA SER A 115 -0.77 22.18 -4.38
C SER A 115 -0.21 22.69 -3.05
N ARG A 116 -1.07 22.99 -2.08
CA ARG A 116 -0.68 23.37 -0.72
C ARG A 116 0.38 22.45 -0.09
N PHE A 117 0.30 21.13 -0.31
CA PHE A 117 1.27 20.20 0.30
C PHE A 117 2.64 20.20 -0.40
N ILE A 118 2.70 20.66 -1.65
CA ILE A 118 3.89 20.63 -2.50
C ILE A 118 4.57 22.00 -2.55
N GLU A 119 3.78 23.08 -2.53
CA GLU A 119 4.24 24.45 -2.79
C GLU A 119 4.31 25.31 -1.53
N GLU A 120 3.43 25.10 -0.54
CA GLU A 120 3.37 25.91 0.68
C GLU A 120 4.14 25.21 1.82
N PRO A 121 5.32 25.72 2.25
CA PRO A 121 6.06 25.13 3.35
C PRO A 121 5.27 25.23 4.65
N MET A 122 5.40 24.22 5.52
CA MET A 122 4.79 24.26 6.84
C MET A 122 5.26 25.49 7.62
N ALA A 123 4.32 26.26 8.18
CA ALA A 123 4.61 27.54 8.83
C ALA A 123 5.40 27.37 10.14
N ASP A 124 5.12 26.32 10.91
CA ASP A 124 5.65 26.10 12.25
C ASP A 124 5.78 24.60 12.63
N GLY A 125 6.15 24.35 13.88
CA GLY A 125 6.27 23.00 14.45
C GLY A 125 7.48 22.21 13.93
N ALA A 126 7.47 20.90 14.21
CA ALA A 126 8.57 19.99 13.88
C ALA A 126 8.82 19.83 12.37
N ALA A 127 7.83 20.16 11.55
CA ALA A 127 7.90 20.10 10.09
C ALA A 127 8.13 21.47 9.45
N LYS A 128 8.44 22.52 10.22
CA LYS A 128 8.60 23.89 9.72
C LYS A 128 9.54 23.94 8.51
N GLY A 129 9.10 24.61 7.44
CA GLY A 129 9.85 24.76 6.21
C GLY A 129 9.84 23.54 5.28
N GLN A 130 9.19 22.44 5.66
CA GLN A 130 9.07 21.25 4.80
C GLN A 130 7.89 21.37 3.83
N THR A 131 8.08 20.87 2.61
CA THR A 131 7.03 20.53 1.63
C THR A 131 7.17 19.06 1.22
N VAL A 132 6.19 18.51 0.51
CA VAL A 132 6.23 17.14 0.00
C VAL A 132 6.86 17.10 -1.39
N ASN A 133 8.04 16.47 -1.50
CA ASN A 133 8.66 16.18 -2.79
C ASN A 133 8.08 14.91 -3.42
N LEU A 134 6.93 15.05 -4.09
CA LEU A 134 6.11 13.92 -4.52
C LEU A 134 6.70 13.11 -5.69
N GLU A 135 7.34 13.76 -6.66
CA GLU A 135 7.89 13.12 -7.87
C GLU A 135 8.83 11.94 -7.59
N PRO A 136 9.92 12.09 -6.83
CA PRO A 136 10.80 10.97 -6.49
C PRO A 136 10.08 9.89 -5.68
N MET A 137 9.19 10.27 -4.75
CA MET A 137 8.42 9.31 -3.95
C MET A 137 7.53 8.42 -4.83
N LEU A 138 6.87 8.99 -5.85
CA LEU A 138 6.04 8.22 -6.78
C LEU A 138 6.86 7.32 -7.68
N LYS A 139 8.02 7.77 -8.15
CA LYS A 139 8.94 6.93 -8.93
C LYS A 139 9.38 5.69 -8.16
N GLU A 140 9.83 5.87 -6.91
CA GLU A 140 10.20 4.74 -6.03
C GLU A 140 9.00 3.82 -5.77
N TYR A 141 7.83 4.41 -5.51
CA TYR A 141 6.61 3.65 -5.27
C TYR A 141 6.18 2.82 -6.48
N TYR A 142 6.25 3.35 -7.70
CA TYR A 142 5.90 2.62 -8.92
C TYR A 142 6.83 1.45 -9.17
N VAL A 143 8.14 1.65 -9.00
CA VAL A 143 9.14 0.57 -9.11
C VAL A 143 8.84 -0.52 -8.10
N GLU A 144 8.70 -0.17 -6.81
CA GLU A 144 8.40 -1.11 -5.72
C GLU A 144 7.08 -1.87 -5.96
N ARG A 145 6.08 -1.19 -6.53
CA ARG A 145 4.75 -1.75 -6.78
C ARG A 145 4.66 -2.58 -8.06
N GLY A 146 5.67 -2.53 -8.94
CA GLY A 146 5.62 -3.17 -10.25
C GLY A 146 4.69 -2.45 -11.24
N LEU A 147 4.68 -1.12 -11.20
CA LEU A 147 3.99 -0.24 -12.16
C LEU A 147 4.98 0.37 -13.15
N ASP A 148 4.49 0.77 -14.32
CA ASP A 148 5.23 1.62 -15.25
C ASP A 148 5.17 3.10 -14.87
N GLU A 149 5.83 3.97 -15.66
CA GLU A 149 5.91 5.41 -15.40
C GLU A 149 4.56 6.14 -15.49
N GLU A 150 3.60 5.56 -16.22
CA GLU A 150 2.21 6.03 -16.31
C GLU A 150 1.34 5.50 -15.16
N GLY A 151 1.93 4.73 -14.24
CA GLY A 151 1.26 4.13 -13.10
C GLY A 151 0.36 2.95 -13.48
N ARG A 152 0.59 2.32 -14.63
CA ARG A 152 -0.11 1.11 -15.07
C ARG A 152 0.59 -0.12 -14.48
N PRO A 153 -0.15 -1.14 -14.00
CA PRO A 153 0.45 -2.43 -13.64
C PRO A 153 1.36 -2.94 -14.75
N LYS A 154 2.51 -3.53 -14.46
CA LYS A 154 3.34 -4.22 -15.47
C LYS A 154 2.78 -5.61 -15.78
N LYS A 155 2.90 -6.05 -17.03
CA LYS A 155 2.32 -7.34 -17.49
C LYS A 155 2.94 -8.51 -16.72
N GLU A 156 4.24 -8.46 -16.48
CA GLU A 156 5.00 -9.49 -15.75
C GLU A 156 4.48 -9.62 -14.31
N LYS A 157 4.22 -8.49 -13.64
CA LYS A 157 3.66 -8.46 -12.29
C LYS A 157 2.23 -9.01 -12.25
N MET A 158 1.42 -8.72 -13.27
CA MET A 158 0.07 -9.29 -13.39
C MET A 158 0.09 -10.82 -13.52
N LEU A 159 1.00 -11.36 -14.34
CA LEU A 159 1.19 -12.80 -14.48
C LEU A 159 1.68 -13.43 -13.17
N GLU A 160 2.66 -12.80 -12.52
CA GLU A 160 3.19 -13.25 -11.22
C GLU A 160 2.09 -13.40 -10.16
N LEU A 161 1.13 -12.47 -10.14
CA LEU A 161 0.01 -12.47 -9.19
C LEU A 161 -1.17 -13.35 -9.60
N GLY A 162 -1.12 -14.04 -10.75
CA GLY A 162 -2.22 -14.87 -11.25
C GLY A 162 -3.42 -14.04 -11.72
N LEU A 163 -3.16 -12.88 -12.33
CA LEU A 163 -4.17 -11.96 -12.88
C LEU A 163 -4.14 -11.93 -14.41
N ASP A 164 -3.71 -13.03 -15.05
CA ASP A 164 -3.64 -13.19 -16.51
C ASP A 164 -4.98 -12.87 -17.19
N PHE A 165 -6.09 -13.33 -16.60
CA PHE A 165 -7.45 -13.09 -17.10
C PHE A 165 -7.81 -11.61 -17.24
N ALA A 166 -7.13 -10.73 -16.48
CA ALA A 166 -7.43 -9.31 -16.42
C ALA A 166 -6.60 -8.49 -17.42
N ILE A 167 -5.47 -9.03 -17.91
CA ILE A 167 -4.52 -8.31 -18.78
C ILE A 167 -5.20 -7.78 -20.04
N LYS A 168 -6.16 -8.51 -20.61
CA LYS A 168 -6.91 -8.12 -21.81
C LYS A 168 -7.76 -6.85 -21.67
N TYR A 169 -7.97 -6.35 -20.46
CA TYR A 169 -8.83 -5.20 -20.21
C TYR A 169 -8.10 -3.86 -20.22
N VAL A 170 -6.78 -3.86 -20.39
CA VAL A 170 -5.98 -2.65 -20.55
C VAL A 170 -5.20 -2.80 -21.85
N ASN A 171 -5.20 -1.73 -22.66
CA ASN A 171 -4.34 -1.66 -23.84
C ASN A 171 -2.94 -1.33 -23.35
N TRP A 172 -2.04 -2.29 -23.51
CA TRP A 172 -0.64 -2.20 -23.12
C TRP A 172 0.13 -1.38 -24.14
#